data_AF-A0A352F6D5-F1
#
_entry.id   AF-A0A352F6D5-F1
#
_cell.length_a   1.000
_cell.length_b   1.000
_cell.length_c   1.000
_cell.angle_alpha   90.00
_cell.angle_beta   90.00
_cell.angle_gamma   90.00
#
_symmetry.space_group_name_H-M   'P 1'
#
loop_
_entity.id
_entity.type
_entity.pdbx_description
1 polymer ?
#
loop_
_entity_poly.entity_id
_entity_poly.type
_entity_poly.pdbx_seq_one_letter_code
_entity_poly.pdbx_strand_id
1 'polypeptide(L)'
;HPACLLLDEPLTALDSRIRKEIKSVLRWLHREGQTIIHVTHDYQEAVELASHIGIMEKGKLIQHGTAEEVLHHPVNTFTAHFTGIRNFIKVTLDKDPVTGNTRSMTGNGIPIAIETHKSDGWGYVIIPEEAIFLSTHPVDTSAANTFRGIIRDMAAVPHGIEVTIDAGFPLYALLTREGIDRLNLAIGNTVWASFKATAVRFVKK
;
A
#
# COMPACT_ATOMS: atom_id res chain seq x y z
N HIS A 1 15.84 -32.64 16.91
CA HIS A 1 14.78 -31.64 16.72
C HIS A 1 15.16 -30.37 17.46
N PRO A 2 15.71 -29.35 16.77
CA PRO A 2 15.96 -28.06 17.41
C PRO A 2 14.62 -27.40 17.77
N ALA A 3 14.59 -26.68 18.90
CA ALA A 3 13.39 -25.97 19.34
C ALA A 3 13.00 -24.82 18.39
N CYS A 4 13.97 -24.24 17.68
CA CYS A 4 13.77 -23.12 16.76
C CYS A 4 14.77 -23.18 15.61
N LEU A 5 14.32 -22.79 14.42
CA LEU A 5 15.15 -22.59 13.23
C LEU A 5 15.36 -21.08 13.03
N LEU A 6 16.62 -20.64 12.99
CA LEU A 6 16.98 -19.24 12.71
C LEU A 6 17.51 -19.17 11.28
N LEU A 7 16.88 -18.35 10.44
CA LEU A 7 17.26 -18.18 9.05
C LEU A 7 17.51 -16.71 8.77
N ASP A 8 18.71 -16.39 8.31
CA ASP A 8 19.10 -15.04 7.93
C ASP A 8 19.28 -14.96 6.41
N GLU A 9 18.36 -14.27 5.74
CA GLU A 9 18.32 -14.10 4.29
C GLU A 9 18.54 -15.40 3.48
N PRO A 10 17.88 -16.52 3.83
CA PRO A 10 18.21 -17.84 3.27
C PRO A 10 17.85 -17.97 1.77
N LEU A 11 17.02 -17.06 1.24
CA LEU A 11 16.47 -17.11 -0.11
C LEU A 11 17.12 -16.13 -1.09
N THR A 12 17.88 -15.15 -0.59
CA THR A 12 18.38 -14.01 -1.38
C THR A 12 19.28 -14.45 -2.55
N ALA A 13 20.14 -15.45 -2.31
CA ALA A 13 21.10 -15.95 -3.30
C ALA A 13 20.54 -17.05 -4.23
N LEU A 14 19.27 -17.46 -4.04
CA LEU A 14 18.67 -18.56 -4.80
C LEU A 14 17.94 -18.04 -6.04
N ASP A 15 18.02 -18.82 -7.13
CA ASP A 15 17.21 -18.58 -8.33
C ASP A 15 15.72 -18.78 -8.05
N SER A 16 14.88 -18.25 -8.94
CA SER A 16 13.43 -18.20 -8.74
C SER A 16 12.75 -19.56 -8.64
N ARG A 17 13.33 -20.63 -9.23
CA ARG A 17 12.78 -21.99 -9.14
C ARG A 17 13.12 -22.59 -7.77
N ILE A 18 14.40 -22.60 -7.40
CA ILE A 18 14.84 -23.18 -6.12
C ILE A 18 14.20 -22.42 -4.95
N ARG A 19 14.07 -21.09 -5.06
CA ARG A 19 13.39 -20.27 -4.06
C ARG A 19 11.97 -20.76 -3.77
N LYS A 20 11.19 -21.11 -4.80
CA LYS A 20 9.82 -21.65 -4.63
C LYS A 20 9.81 -23.01 -3.94
N GLU A 21 10.77 -23.87 -4.26
CA GLU A 21 10.92 -25.19 -3.64
C GLU A 21 11.24 -25.04 -2.13
N ILE A 22 12.23 -24.21 -1.78
CA ILE A 22 12.60 -23.95 -0.38
C ILE A 22 11.44 -23.29 0.39
N LYS A 23 10.76 -22.29 -0.17
CA LYS A 23 9.56 -21.70 0.43
C LYS A 23 8.50 -22.76 0.77
N SER A 24 8.33 -23.74 -0.09
CA SER A 24 7.36 -24.83 0.12
C SER A 24 7.79 -25.76 1.26
N VAL A 25 9.08 -26.05 1.37
CA VAL A 25 9.66 -26.79 2.51
C VAL A 25 9.48 -26.02 3.82
N LEU A 26 9.77 -24.72 3.84
CA LEU A 26 9.61 -23.88 5.04
C LEU A 26 8.15 -23.84 5.51
N ARG A 27 7.19 -23.70 4.58
CA ARG A 27 5.76 -23.80 4.91
C ARG A 27 5.39 -25.15 5.49
N TRP A 28 5.91 -26.24 4.92
CA TRP A 28 5.65 -27.58 5.43
C TRP A 28 6.21 -27.74 6.85
N LEU A 29 7.47 -27.38 7.09
CA LEU A 29 8.08 -27.42 8.43
C LEU A 29 7.28 -26.61 9.46
N HIS A 30 6.83 -25.42 9.09
CA HIS A 30 6.01 -24.59 9.97
C HIS A 30 4.68 -25.27 10.32
N ARG A 31 4.01 -25.90 9.33
CA ARG A 31 2.76 -26.66 9.55
C ARG A 31 2.94 -27.88 10.46
N GLU A 32 4.12 -28.51 10.42
CA GLU A 32 4.48 -29.60 11.34
C GLU A 32 4.83 -29.10 12.76
N GLY A 33 4.70 -27.80 13.04
CA GLY A 33 4.91 -27.21 14.36
C GLY A 33 6.32 -26.71 14.63
N GLN A 34 7.21 -26.68 13.62
CA GLN A 34 8.54 -26.10 13.78
C GLN A 34 8.43 -24.57 13.95
N THR A 35 8.99 -24.04 15.05
CA THR A 35 9.20 -22.60 15.19
C THR A 35 10.35 -22.16 14.28
N ILE A 36 10.10 -21.12 13.47
CA ILE A 36 11.06 -20.56 12.51
C ILE A 36 11.08 -19.04 12.70
N ILE A 37 12.28 -18.48 12.87
CA ILE A 37 12.53 -17.05 12.76
C ILE A 37 13.24 -16.83 11.42
N HIS A 38 12.58 -16.10 10.53
CA HIS A 38 13.07 -15.82 9.18
C HIS A 38 13.32 -14.32 9.05
N VAL A 39 14.57 -13.94 8.77
CA VAL A 39 14.98 -12.56 8.48
C VAL A 39 15.08 -12.41 6.96
N THR A 40 14.40 -11.41 6.42
CA THR A 40 14.42 -11.08 5.00
C THR A 40 14.18 -9.59 4.81
N HIS A 41 14.71 -9.03 3.74
CA HIS A 41 14.37 -7.68 3.27
C HIS A 41 13.29 -7.72 2.17
N ASP A 42 12.87 -8.90 1.73
CA ASP A 42 11.80 -9.09 0.74
C ASP A 42 10.44 -9.19 1.44
N TYR A 43 9.62 -8.17 1.24
CA TYR A 43 8.28 -8.09 1.79
C TYR A 43 7.36 -9.23 1.29
N GLN A 44 7.47 -9.66 0.03
CA GLN A 44 6.65 -10.75 -0.49
C GLN A 44 6.97 -12.05 0.24
N GLU A 45 8.23 -12.29 0.59
CA GLU A 45 8.63 -13.45 1.39
C GLU A 45 8.05 -13.40 2.80
N ALA A 46 8.12 -12.23 3.45
CA ALA A 46 7.55 -12.04 4.78
C ALA A 46 6.05 -12.34 4.81
N VAL A 47 5.28 -11.84 3.84
CA VAL A 47 3.83 -12.09 3.77
C VAL A 47 3.50 -13.53 3.39
N GLU A 48 4.28 -14.14 2.49
CA GLU A 48 4.01 -15.50 2.01
C GLU A 48 4.32 -16.59 3.05
N LEU A 49 5.29 -16.34 3.94
CA LEU A 49 5.79 -17.36 4.88
C LEU A 49 5.39 -17.12 6.34
N ALA A 50 5.20 -15.88 6.76
CA ALA A 50 5.08 -15.55 8.18
C ALA A 50 3.64 -15.59 8.68
N SER A 51 3.45 -16.13 9.88
CA SER A 51 2.23 -15.92 10.66
C SER A 51 2.24 -14.56 11.37
N HIS A 52 3.42 -14.13 11.82
CA HIS A 52 3.67 -12.83 12.45
C HIS A 52 4.87 -12.14 11.83
N ILE A 53 4.77 -10.83 11.63
CA ILE A 53 5.83 -10.01 11.04
C ILE A 53 6.30 -9.01 12.08
N GLY A 54 7.62 -8.87 12.22
CA GLY A 54 8.27 -7.80 12.96
C GLY A 54 9.07 -6.94 12.01
N ILE A 55 8.71 -5.66 11.88
CA ILE A 55 9.47 -4.71 11.06
C ILE A 55 10.50 -4.01 11.94
N MET A 56 11.76 -4.04 11.50
CA MET A 56 12.87 -3.39 12.19
C MET A 56 13.41 -2.21 11.37
N GLU A 57 13.67 -1.09 12.02
CA GLU A 57 14.38 0.06 11.45
C GLU A 57 15.44 0.54 12.45
N LYS A 58 16.69 0.75 11.98
CA LYS A 58 17.81 1.25 12.81
C LYS A 58 18.00 0.46 14.11
N GLY A 59 17.89 -0.87 14.02
CA GLY A 59 18.06 -1.78 15.16
C GLY A 59 16.90 -1.78 16.16
N LYS A 60 15.77 -1.16 15.84
CA LYS A 60 14.58 -1.14 16.71
C LYS A 60 13.40 -1.82 16.02
N LEU A 61 12.66 -2.62 16.77
CA LEU A 61 11.36 -3.16 16.34
C LEU A 61 10.34 -2.02 16.34
N ILE A 62 9.92 -1.60 15.15
CA ILE A 62 9.01 -0.45 14.97
C ILE A 62 7.55 -0.88 14.83
N GLN A 63 7.30 -2.10 14.39
CA GLN A 63 5.97 -2.69 14.32
C GLN A 63 6.06 -4.20 14.45
N HIS A 64 5.10 -4.81 15.13
CA HIS A 64 4.92 -6.24 15.13
C HIS A 64 3.43 -6.59 15.19
N GLY A 65 3.05 -7.72 14.61
CA GLY A 65 1.67 -8.19 14.58
C GLY A 65 1.53 -9.39 13.67
N THR A 66 0.30 -9.81 13.42
CA THR A 66 0.03 -10.78 12.35
C THR A 66 0.42 -10.18 10.99
N ALA A 67 0.67 -11.04 9.99
CA ALA A 67 0.96 -10.55 8.64
C ALA A 67 -0.16 -9.62 8.11
N GLU A 68 -1.41 -9.94 8.42
CA GLU A 68 -2.59 -9.14 8.07
C GLU A 68 -2.59 -7.77 8.76
N GLU A 69 -2.33 -7.72 10.07
CA GLU A 69 -2.26 -6.46 10.83
C GLU A 69 -1.15 -5.56 10.32
N VAL A 70 0.05 -6.12 10.09
CA VAL A 70 1.20 -5.35 9.62
C VAL A 70 0.96 -4.82 8.20
N LEU A 71 0.30 -5.61 7.35
CA LEU A 71 -0.04 -5.22 5.99
C LEU A 71 -1.12 -4.12 5.94
N HIS A 72 -2.23 -4.33 6.63
CA HIS A 72 -3.37 -3.41 6.53
C HIS A 72 -3.24 -2.19 7.44
N HIS A 73 -2.46 -2.26 8.51
CA HIS A 73 -2.32 -1.20 9.51
C HIS A 73 -0.85 -0.79 9.73
N PRO A 74 -0.14 -0.29 8.69
CA PRO A 74 1.21 0.21 8.88
C PRO A 74 1.21 1.39 9.86
N VAL A 75 2.02 1.30 10.91
CA VAL A 75 2.06 2.30 11.99
C VAL A 75 2.88 3.55 11.65
N ASN A 76 3.75 3.48 10.64
CA ASN A 76 4.58 4.61 10.23
C ASN A 76 4.96 4.56 8.74
N THR A 77 5.75 5.56 8.34
CA THR A 77 6.20 5.73 6.96
C THR A 77 7.06 4.59 6.45
N PHE A 78 7.91 4.04 7.30
CA PHE A 78 8.81 2.96 6.94
C PHE A 78 8.02 1.68 6.70
N THR A 79 7.06 1.37 7.58
CA THR A 79 6.25 0.16 7.44
C THR A 79 5.34 0.22 6.22
N ALA A 80 4.80 1.39 5.86
CA ALA A 80 4.02 1.55 4.63
C ALA A 80 4.86 1.36 3.35
N HIS A 81 6.08 1.90 3.29
CA HIS A 81 6.98 1.64 2.15
C HIS A 81 7.38 0.16 2.10
N PHE A 82 7.61 -0.44 3.26
CA PHE A 82 7.97 -1.85 3.37
C PHE A 82 6.84 -2.77 2.90
N THR A 83 5.57 -2.41 3.12
CA THR A 83 4.42 -3.21 2.67
C THR A 83 4.06 -3.06 1.19
N GLY A 84 4.84 -2.33 0.41
CA GLY A 84 4.59 -2.11 -1.01
C GLY A 84 3.44 -1.15 -1.32
N ILE A 85 2.97 -0.39 -0.32
CA ILE A 85 1.93 0.64 -0.52
C ILE A 85 2.54 1.79 -1.32
N ARG A 86 2.04 2.02 -2.55
CA ARG A 86 2.57 3.07 -3.41
C ARG A 86 1.93 4.43 -3.21
N ASN A 87 0.64 4.47 -2.88
CA ASN A 87 -0.05 5.72 -2.56
C ASN A 87 0.26 6.17 -1.14
N PHE A 88 1.46 6.72 -0.96
CA PHE A 88 1.94 7.22 0.31
C PHE A 88 2.26 8.72 0.19
N ILE A 89 1.27 9.57 0.47
CA ILE A 89 1.35 10.99 0.12
C ILE A 89 1.52 11.82 1.38
N LYS A 90 2.57 12.66 1.42
CA LYS A 90 2.79 13.60 2.52
C LYS A 90 1.71 14.68 2.51
N VAL A 91 1.06 14.87 3.66
CA VAL A 91 0.05 15.90 3.85
C VAL A 91 0.26 16.67 5.15
N THR A 92 -0.25 17.89 5.18
CA THR A 92 -0.46 18.68 6.40
C THR A 92 -1.95 18.71 6.70
N LEU A 93 -2.32 18.53 7.97
CA LEU A 93 -3.67 18.72 8.46
C LEU A 93 -3.82 20.16 8.94
N ASP A 94 -4.88 20.80 8.46
CA ASP A 94 -5.33 22.11 8.92
C ASP A 94 -6.84 22.06 9.19
N LYS A 95 -7.34 22.98 10.01
CA LYS A 95 -8.77 23.17 10.19
C LYS A 95 -9.29 24.08 9.10
N ASP A 96 -10.34 23.64 8.42
CA ASP A 96 -11.07 24.51 7.53
C ASP A 96 -11.66 25.70 8.32
N PRO A 97 -11.33 26.95 7.95
CA PRO A 97 -11.77 28.13 8.71
C PRO A 97 -13.28 28.39 8.62
N VAL A 98 -13.97 27.77 7.66
CA VAL A 98 -15.42 27.97 7.42
C VAL A 98 -16.24 26.85 8.05
N THR A 99 -15.84 25.61 7.83
CA THR A 99 -16.59 24.42 8.28
C THR A 99 -16.09 23.85 9.60
N GLY A 100 -14.87 24.19 10.02
CA GLY A 100 -14.22 23.64 11.22
C GLY A 100 -13.72 22.20 11.06
N ASN A 101 -13.94 21.58 9.89
CA ASN A 101 -13.55 20.21 9.60
C ASN A 101 -12.04 20.11 9.33
N THR A 102 -11.45 18.96 9.68
CA THR A 102 -10.05 18.68 9.33
C THR A 102 -9.92 18.55 7.81
N ARG A 103 -9.02 19.33 7.22
CA ARG A 103 -8.59 19.21 5.81
C ARG A 103 -7.18 18.69 5.77
N SER A 104 -6.92 17.75 4.86
CA SER A 104 -5.56 17.37 4.53
C SER A 104 -5.13 18.04 3.24
N MET A 105 -3.90 18.55 3.22
CA MET A 105 -3.32 19.28 2.11
C MET A 105 -2.00 18.64 1.71
N THR A 106 -1.86 18.25 0.45
CA THR A 106 -0.57 17.78 -0.09
C THR A 106 0.45 18.93 -0.14
N GLY A 107 1.74 18.60 -0.27
CA GLY A 107 2.80 19.60 -0.43
C GLY A 107 2.61 20.56 -1.61
N ASN A 108 1.82 20.15 -2.61
CA ASN A 108 1.50 20.93 -3.81
C ASN A 108 0.20 21.75 -3.67
N GLY A 109 -0.39 21.82 -2.48
CA GLY A 109 -1.63 22.58 -2.24
C GLY A 109 -2.91 21.91 -2.77
N ILE A 110 -2.85 20.61 -3.07
CA ILE A 110 -4.04 19.84 -3.48
C ILE A 110 -4.69 19.23 -2.24
N PRO A 111 -5.99 19.49 -1.97
CA PRO A 111 -6.68 18.94 -0.81
C PRO A 111 -7.05 17.47 -1.04
N ILE A 112 -6.89 16.65 -0.01
CA ILE A 112 -7.41 15.28 0.05
C ILE A 112 -8.40 15.22 1.21
N ALA A 113 -9.65 14.85 0.94
CA ALA A 113 -10.67 14.62 1.95
C ALA A 113 -10.36 13.33 2.71
N ILE A 114 -10.34 13.41 4.04
CA ILE A 114 -10.04 12.30 4.94
C ILE A 114 -11.02 12.29 6.10
N GLU A 115 -11.36 11.10 6.60
CA GLU A 115 -12.12 10.94 7.84
C GLU A 115 -11.16 10.67 9.00
N THR A 116 -10.89 11.67 9.83
CA THR A 116 -10.00 11.51 10.98
C THR A 116 -10.38 12.40 12.16
N HIS A 117 -10.20 11.88 13.38
CA HIS A 117 -10.35 12.66 14.62
C HIS A 117 -9.14 13.55 14.92
N LYS A 118 -8.04 13.43 14.16
CA LYS A 118 -6.85 14.27 14.33
C LYS A 118 -7.08 15.63 13.67
N SER A 119 -6.66 16.70 14.32
CA SER A 119 -6.97 18.08 13.88
C SER A 119 -5.77 18.90 13.43
N ASP A 120 -4.53 18.44 13.64
CA ASP A 120 -3.34 19.22 13.34
C ASP A 120 -2.09 18.38 13.08
N GLY A 121 -1.10 19.05 12.50
CA GLY A 121 0.24 18.53 12.25
C GLY A 121 0.39 17.98 10.84
N TRP A 122 1.54 17.38 10.57
CA TRP A 122 1.82 16.78 9.27
C TRP A 122 2.03 15.28 9.43
N GLY A 123 1.82 14.58 8.33
CA GLY A 123 1.92 13.12 8.29
C GLY A 123 1.75 12.65 6.87
N TYR A 124 1.23 11.44 6.73
CA TYR A 124 1.03 10.81 5.44
C TYR A 124 -0.37 10.24 5.34
N VAL A 125 -0.92 10.30 4.14
CA VAL A 125 -2.11 9.55 3.79
C VAL A 125 -1.73 8.29 3.03
N ILE A 126 -2.42 7.22 3.39
CA ILE A 126 -2.35 5.91 2.77
C ILE A 126 -3.67 5.66 2.05
N ILE A 127 -3.59 5.30 0.78
CA ILE A 127 -4.76 4.99 -0.05
C ILE A 127 -4.52 3.63 -0.71
N PRO A 128 -5.29 2.58 -0.37
CA PRO A 128 -5.17 1.31 -1.07
C PRO A 128 -5.41 1.48 -2.58
N GLU A 129 -4.59 0.83 -3.42
CA GLU A 129 -4.67 0.97 -4.88
C GLU A 129 -6.01 0.44 -5.42
N GLU A 130 -6.56 -0.58 -4.77
CA GLU A 130 -7.87 -1.17 -5.05
C GLU A 130 -9.05 -0.27 -4.64
N ALA A 131 -8.82 0.75 -3.80
CA ALA A 131 -9.86 1.69 -3.40
C ALA A 131 -10.06 2.83 -4.43
N ILE A 132 -9.18 2.93 -5.42
CA ILE A 132 -9.20 3.98 -6.44
C ILE A 132 -9.94 3.47 -7.68
N PHE A 133 -11.01 4.17 -8.03
CA PHE A 133 -11.76 3.94 -9.26
C PHE A 133 -11.33 4.92 -10.34
N LEU A 134 -11.25 4.45 -11.58
CA LEU A 134 -11.01 5.30 -12.74
C LEU A 134 -12.28 5.43 -13.58
N SER A 135 -12.52 6.64 -14.09
CA SER A 135 -13.53 6.92 -15.10
C SER A 135 -12.97 7.81 -16.21
N THR A 136 -13.58 7.74 -17.39
CA THR A 136 -13.21 8.55 -18.58
C THR A 136 -13.99 9.85 -18.68
N HIS A 137 -14.91 10.10 -17.74
CA HIS A 137 -15.64 11.35 -17.57
C HIS A 137 -15.87 11.61 -16.08
N PRO A 138 -16.19 12.84 -15.65
CA PRO A 138 -16.61 13.12 -14.29
C PRO A 138 -17.85 12.28 -13.96
N VAL A 139 -17.86 11.61 -12.81
CA VAL A 139 -18.99 10.82 -12.32
C VAL A 139 -19.44 11.40 -10.99
N ASP A 140 -20.75 11.62 -10.85
CA ASP A 140 -21.33 12.00 -9.57
C ASP A 140 -21.45 10.75 -8.68
N THR A 141 -20.70 10.74 -7.58
CA THR A 141 -20.61 9.60 -6.67
C THR A 141 -20.46 10.09 -5.23
N SER A 142 -20.61 9.19 -4.26
CA SER A 142 -20.29 9.48 -2.86
C SER A 142 -18.79 9.59 -2.56
N ALA A 143 -17.91 9.49 -3.57
CA ALA A 143 -16.48 9.68 -3.38
C ALA A 143 -16.16 11.16 -3.17
N ALA A 144 -15.74 11.50 -1.95
CA ALA A 144 -15.32 12.86 -1.60
C ALA A 144 -14.01 13.29 -2.28
N ASN A 145 -13.21 12.34 -2.77
CA ASN A 145 -11.98 12.61 -3.52
C ASN A 145 -12.20 12.26 -4.99
N THR A 146 -12.01 13.23 -5.87
CA THR A 146 -12.01 13.03 -7.33
C THR A 146 -10.98 13.95 -7.96
N PHE A 147 -9.99 13.37 -8.62
CA PHE A 147 -8.89 14.10 -9.25
C PHE A 147 -8.80 13.78 -10.73
N ARG A 148 -8.71 14.82 -11.56
CA ARG A 148 -8.42 14.66 -12.98
C ARG A 148 -6.92 14.45 -13.16
N GLY A 149 -6.53 13.44 -13.92
CA GLY A 149 -5.12 13.13 -14.18
C GLY A 149 -4.89 12.44 -15.52
N ILE A 150 -3.63 12.23 -15.84
CA ILE A 150 -3.20 11.56 -17.08
C ILE A 150 -2.54 10.22 -16.72
N ILE A 151 -2.93 9.15 -17.41
CA ILE A 151 -2.26 7.86 -17.27
C ILE A 151 -0.83 7.98 -17.80
N ARG A 152 0.15 7.73 -16.95
CA ARG A 152 1.59 7.79 -17.30
C ARG A 152 2.18 6.42 -17.58
N ASP A 153 1.71 5.40 -16.90
CA ASP A 153 2.23 4.04 -17.04
C ASP A 153 1.16 3.00 -16.70
N MET A 154 1.32 1.79 -17.22
CA MET A 154 0.46 0.64 -16.98
C MET A 154 1.30 -0.64 -16.92
N ALA A 155 1.27 -1.34 -15.78
CA ALA A 155 2.08 -2.53 -15.54
C ALA A 155 1.21 -3.74 -15.14
N ALA A 156 1.46 -4.89 -15.77
CA ALA A 156 0.79 -6.14 -15.38
C ALA A 156 1.34 -6.65 -14.04
N VAL A 157 0.45 -6.95 -13.11
CA VAL A 157 0.74 -7.50 -11.78
C VAL A 157 -0.08 -8.79 -11.56
N PRO A 158 0.26 -9.66 -10.59
CA PRO A 158 -0.38 -10.98 -10.44
C PRO A 158 -1.91 -10.97 -10.37
N HIS A 159 -2.52 -9.87 -9.89
CA HIS A 159 -3.97 -9.75 -9.71
C HIS A 159 -4.60 -8.59 -10.48
N GLY A 160 -3.94 -8.08 -11.52
CA GLY A 160 -4.51 -7.01 -12.33
C GLY A 160 -3.49 -6.25 -13.16
N ILE A 161 -3.83 -5.01 -13.44
CA ILE A 161 -3.00 -4.03 -14.12
C ILE A 161 -2.94 -2.83 -13.19
N GLU A 162 -1.74 -2.54 -12.69
CA GLU A 162 -1.46 -1.31 -11.98
C GLU A 162 -1.40 -0.16 -12.99
N VAL A 163 -2.14 0.91 -12.71
CA VAL A 163 -2.21 2.11 -13.54
C VAL A 163 -1.65 3.27 -12.74
N THR A 164 -0.63 3.94 -13.29
CA THR A 164 -0.05 5.13 -12.68
C THR A 164 -0.68 6.38 -13.30
N ILE A 165 -1.25 7.24 -12.46
CA ILE A 165 -1.92 8.49 -12.84
C ILE A 165 -1.16 9.68 -12.26
N ASP A 166 -0.89 10.67 -13.10
CA ASP A 166 -0.41 11.98 -12.68
C ASP A 166 -1.59 12.94 -12.54
N ALA A 167 -1.99 13.22 -11.29
CA ALA A 167 -3.08 14.11 -10.93
C ALA A 167 -2.60 15.39 -10.21
N GLY A 168 -1.37 15.83 -10.50
CA GLY A 168 -0.64 16.83 -9.70
C GLY A 168 0.13 16.24 -8.51
N PHE A 169 -0.08 14.94 -8.28
CA PHE A 169 0.74 14.02 -7.50
C PHE A 169 0.55 12.61 -8.08
N PRO A 170 1.50 11.68 -7.90
CA PRO A 170 1.36 10.32 -8.41
C PRO A 170 0.29 9.55 -7.62
N LEU A 171 -0.61 8.89 -8.36
CA LEU A 171 -1.60 7.95 -7.86
C LEU A 171 -1.43 6.62 -8.58
N TYR A 172 -1.57 5.52 -7.84
CA TYR A 172 -1.48 4.15 -8.33
C TYR A 172 -2.81 3.46 -8.08
N ALA A 173 -3.45 2.97 -9.14
CA ALA A 173 -4.73 2.28 -9.06
C ALA A 173 -4.59 0.86 -9.58
N LEU A 174 -5.20 -0.11 -8.92
CA LEU A 174 -5.20 -1.50 -9.36
C LEU A 174 -6.51 -1.82 -10.08
N LEU A 175 -6.43 -2.12 -11.38
CA LEU A 175 -7.59 -2.41 -12.22
C LEU A 175 -7.55 -3.85 -12.75
N THR A 176 -8.73 -4.42 -13.01
CA THR A 176 -8.82 -5.67 -13.77
C THR A 176 -8.55 -5.41 -15.25
N ARG A 177 -8.13 -6.45 -15.98
CA ARG A 177 -7.99 -6.38 -17.44
C ARG A 177 -9.30 -5.98 -18.13
N GLU A 178 -10.42 -6.56 -17.67
CA GLU A 178 -11.76 -6.20 -18.15
C GLU A 178 -12.06 -4.71 -17.93
N GLY A 179 -11.67 -4.15 -16.78
CA GLY A 179 -11.84 -2.72 -16.49
C GLY A 179 -11.06 -1.81 -17.45
N ILE A 180 -9.81 -2.19 -17.77
CA ILE A 180 -8.99 -1.49 -18.76
C ILE A 180 -9.65 -1.53 -20.15
N ASP A 181 -10.02 -2.73 -20.60
CA ASP A 181 -10.58 -2.94 -21.94
C ASP A 181 -11.92 -2.23 -22.11
N ARG A 182 -12.81 -2.34 -21.11
CA ARG A 182 -14.13 -1.70 -21.12
C ARG A 182 -14.06 -0.18 -21.17
N LEU A 183 -13.11 0.41 -20.44
CA LEU A 183 -12.90 1.86 -20.42
C LEU A 183 -11.98 2.34 -21.55
N ASN A 184 -11.45 1.42 -22.36
CA ASN A 184 -10.48 1.67 -23.43
C ASN A 184 -9.29 2.53 -22.95
N LEU A 185 -8.74 2.18 -21.78
CA LEU A 185 -7.67 2.95 -21.16
C LEU A 185 -6.32 2.65 -21.80
N ALA A 186 -5.59 3.73 -22.10
CA ALA A 186 -4.23 3.68 -22.59
C ALA A 186 -3.37 4.77 -21.95
N ILE A 187 -2.04 4.58 -21.98
CA ILE A 187 -1.07 5.61 -21.58
C ILE A 187 -1.34 6.90 -22.37
N GLY A 188 -1.36 8.02 -21.66
CA GLY A 188 -1.70 9.35 -22.19
C GLY A 188 -3.18 9.70 -22.11
N ASN A 189 -4.07 8.76 -21.78
CA ASN A 189 -5.48 9.09 -21.58
C ASN A 189 -5.68 9.99 -20.35
N THR A 190 -6.63 10.92 -20.48
CA THR A 190 -7.13 11.69 -19.34
C THR A 190 -8.22 10.89 -18.64
N VAL A 191 -8.11 10.76 -17.32
CA VAL A 191 -9.05 10.03 -16.47
C VAL A 191 -9.38 10.83 -15.21
N TRP A 192 -10.44 10.42 -14.53
CA TRP A 192 -10.78 10.87 -13.18
C TRP A 192 -10.54 9.72 -12.22
N ALA A 193 -9.65 9.94 -11.25
CA ALA A 193 -9.36 9.01 -10.17
C ALA A 193 -10.19 9.40 -8.94
N SER A 194 -11.06 8.50 -8.49
CA SER A 194 -12.01 8.76 -7.42
C SER A 194 -11.93 7.71 -6.31
N PHE A 195 -12.01 8.17 -5.05
CA PHE A 195 -12.02 7.29 -3.87
C PHE A 195 -12.72 7.95 -2.68
N LYS A 196 -13.24 7.13 -1.76
CA LYS A 196 -13.95 7.65 -0.57
C LYS A 196 -12.96 8.21 0.46
N ALA A 197 -13.35 9.27 1.17
CA ALA A 197 -12.57 9.78 2.30
C ALA A 197 -12.37 8.71 3.40
N THR A 198 -13.33 7.80 3.57
CA THR A 198 -13.26 6.66 4.50
C THR A 198 -12.22 5.61 4.12
N ALA A 199 -11.76 5.58 2.86
CA ALA A 199 -10.68 4.69 2.43
C ALA A 199 -9.30 5.28 2.73
N VAL A 200 -9.21 6.58 3.04
CA VAL A 200 -7.95 7.27 3.29
C VAL A 200 -7.57 7.12 4.76
N ARG A 201 -6.37 6.60 5.02
CA ARG A 201 -5.84 6.45 6.37
C ARG A 201 -4.75 7.48 6.62
N PHE A 202 -4.82 8.21 7.73
CA PHE A 202 -3.79 9.18 8.11
C PHE A 202 -2.86 8.64 9.19
N VAL A 203 -1.56 8.68 8.89
CA VAL A 203 -0.48 8.30 9.80
C VAL A 203 0.29 9.57 10.19
N LYS A 204 0.24 9.91 11.48
CA LYS A 204 0.93 11.09 12.04
C LYS A 204 2.42 10.78 12.17
N LYS A 205 3.28 11.76 11.91
CA LYS A 205 4.72 11.66 12.19
C LYS A 205 5.07 12.28 13.54
#